data_AF-A0A1B6MRC0-F1
#
_entry.id   AF-A0A1B6MRC0-F1
#
_cell.length_a   1.000
_cell.length_b   1.000
_cell.length_c   1.000
_cell.angle_alpha   90.00
_cell.angle_beta   90.00
_cell.angle_gamma   90.00
#
_symmetry.space_group_name_H-M   'P 1'
#
loop_
_entity.id
_entity.type
_entity.pdbx_description
1 polymer ?
#
loop_
_entity_poly.entity_id
_entity_poly.type
_entity_poly.pdbx_seq_one_letter_code
_entity_poly.pdbx_strand_id
1 'polypeptide(L)'
;MSFSNQEYAEMHFVYGFCNGNASAAQREYTVRYPGRRIPSMQVFTRLHQRLVERGSVHKERSEVGAAPLDLYVEEQIVDRVRENPEISGRQLSRETGVSKSTVLNVLHKNKFYPYHFTKVQGLEHN
;
A
#
# COMPACT_ATOMS: atom_id res chain seq x y z
N MET A 1 -1.77 -1.98 -12.71
CA MET A 1 -2.46 -3.09 -13.39
C MET A 1 -1.49 -4.26 -13.58
N SER A 2 -1.83 -5.45 -13.10
CA SER A 2 -1.06 -6.69 -13.31
C SER A 2 -1.57 -7.45 -14.53
N PHE A 3 -0.72 -8.28 -15.12
CA PHE A 3 -1.12 -9.29 -16.09
C PHE A 3 -1.55 -10.57 -15.37
N SER A 4 -2.28 -11.44 -16.07
CA SER A 4 -2.61 -12.80 -15.63
C SER A 4 -1.38 -13.72 -15.68
N ASN A 5 -1.47 -14.89 -15.04
CA ASN A 5 -0.39 -15.88 -15.06
C ASN A 5 -0.10 -16.40 -16.47
N GLN A 6 -1.16 -16.60 -17.27
CA GLN A 6 -1.02 -16.99 -18.67
C GLN A 6 -0.25 -15.93 -19.45
N GLU A 7 -0.64 -14.66 -19.34
CA GLU A 7 0.05 -13.57 -20.02
C GLU A 7 1.52 -13.45 -19.58
N TYR A 8 1.83 -13.64 -18.29
CA TYR A 8 3.22 -13.68 -17.83
C TYR A 8 3.99 -14.87 -18.41
N ALA A 9 3.40 -16.06 -18.46
CA ALA A 9 4.06 -17.22 -19.07
C ALA A 9 4.37 -16.98 -20.55
N GLU A 10 3.41 -16.46 -21.31
CA GLU A 10 3.58 -16.09 -22.72
C GLU A 10 4.66 -15.02 -22.90
N MET A 11 4.69 -13.99 -22.05
CA MET A 11 5.73 -12.95 -22.07
C MET A 11 7.12 -13.54 -21.81
N HIS A 12 7.25 -14.40 -20.81
CA HIS A 12 8.53 -15.03 -20.48
C HIS A 12 9.02 -15.93 -21.63
N PHE A 13 8.10 -16.69 -22.23
CA PHE A 13 8.39 -17.53 -23.39
C PHE A 13 8.89 -16.70 -24.58
N VAL A 14 8.19 -15.61 -24.93
CA VAL A 14 8.61 -14.71 -26.01
C VAL A 14 9.93 -14.02 -25.70
N TYR A 15 10.18 -13.63 -24.45
CA TYR A 15 11.45 -13.04 -24.03
C TYR A 15 12.62 -14.02 -24.20
N GLY A 16 12.42 -15.29 -23.82
CA GLY A 16 13.38 -16.36 -24.05
C GLY A 16 13.60 -16.62 -25.54
N PHE A 17 12.53 -16.65 -26.34
CA PHE A 17 12.59 -16.79 -27.79
C PHE A 17 13.42 -15.68 -28.45
N CYS A 18 13.31 -14.45 -27.95
CA CYS A 18 14.09 -13.31 -28.41
C CYS A 18 15.47 -13.20 -27.73
N ASN A 19 15.99 -14.27 -27.13
CA ASN A 19 17.29 -14.34 -26.46
C ASN A 19 17.52 -13.20 -25.45
N GLY A 20 16.49 -12.86 -24.66
CA GLY A 20 16.56 -11.80 -23.66
C GLY A 20 16.50 -10.37 -24.22
N ASN A 21 16.23 -10.17 -25.50
CA ASN A 21 16.05 -8.84 -26.07
C ASN A 21 14.60 -8.35 -25.88
N ALA A 22 14.40 -7.41 -24.94
CA ALA A 22 13.08 -6.89 -24.59
C ALA A 22 12.38 -6.13 -25.75
N SER A 23 13.15 -5.47 -26.63
CA SER A 23 12.59 -4.73 -27.76
C SER A 23 12.05 -5.68 -28.81
N ALA A 24 12.85 -6.70 -29.15
CA ALA A 24 12.41 -7.76 -30.04
C ALA A 24 11.22 -8.54 -29.44
N ALA A 25 11.26 -8.84 -28.14
CA ALA A 25 10.18 -9.54 -27.46
C ALA A 25 8.86 -8.75 -27.50
N GLN A 26 8.88 -7.44 -27.34
CA GLN A 26 7.67 -6.62 -27.45
C GLN A 26 7.09 -6.65 -28.87
N ARG A 27 7.94 -6.52 -29.90
CA ARG A 27 7.51 -6.60 -31.30
C ARG A 27 6.89 -7.97 -31.59
N GLU A 28 7.58 -9.03 -31.17
CA GLU A 28 7.13 -10.41 -31.35
C GLU A 28 5.81 -10.69 -30.62
N TYR A 29 5.67 -10.22 -29.37
CA TYR A 29 4.44 -10.38 -28.59
C TYR A 29 3.25 -9.69 -29.25
N THR A 30 3.48 -8.51 -29.85
CA THR A 30 2.43 -7.76 -30.57
C THR A 30 1.94 -8.51 -31.80
N VAL A 31 2.85 -9.17 -32.52
CA VAL A 31 2.51 -9.99 -33.70
C VAL A 31 1.79 -11.27 -33.30
N ARG A 32 2.25 -11.97 -32.25
CA ARG A 32 1.67 -13.26 -31.81
C ARG A 32 0.30 -13.12 -31.17
N TYR A 33 0.03 -12.01 -30.49
CA TYR A 33 -1.19 -11.81 -29.72
C TYR A 33 -1.90 -10.51 -30.15
N PRO A 34 -2.43 -10.45 -31.38
CA PRO A 34 -3.11 -9.26 -31.88
C PRO A 34 -4.34 -8.93 -31.04
N GLY A 35 -4.61 -7.64 -30.83
CA GLY A 35 -5.75 -7.17 -30.04
C GLY A 35 -5.59 -7.29 -28.52
N ARG A 36 -4.48 -7.86 -28.02
CA ARG A 36 -4.17 -7.86 -26.58
C ARG A 36 -3.46 -6.58 -26.15
N ARG A 37 -3.46 -6.33 -24.84
CA ARG A 37 -2.67 -5.27 -24.23
C ARG A 37 -1.18 -5.55 -24.45
N ILE A 38 -0.49 -4.61 -25.07
CA ILE A 38 0.94 -4.73 -25.35
C ILE A 38 1.74 -4.43 -24.06
N PRO A 39 2.51 -5.40 -23.52
CA PRO A 39 3.42 -5.14 -22.40
C PRO A 39 4.55 -4.20 -22.82
N SER A 40 5.03 -3.38 -21.89
CA SER A 40 6.24 -2.58 -22.14
C SER A 40 7.49 -3.45 -22.07
N MET A 41 8.58 -3.01 -22.73
CA MET A 41 9.88 -3.70 -22.68
C MET A 41 10.33 -4.02 -21.25
N GLN A 42 10.10 -3.10 -20.30
CA GLN A 42 10.45 -3.28 -18.88
C GLN A 42 9.69 -4.45 -18.22
N VAL A 43 8.49 -4.79 -18.69
CA VAL A 43 7.71 -5.90 -18.12
C VAL A 43 8.44 -7.21 -18.35
N PHE A 44 8.98 -7.44 -19.55
CA PHE A 44 9.73 -8.64 -19.89
C PHE A 44 10.99 -8.80 -19.02
N THR A 45 11.82 -7.75 -18.94
CA THR A 45 13.05 -7.78 -18.14
C THR A 45 12.76 -8.00 -16.65
N ARG A 46 11.80 -7.24 -16.08
CA ARG A 46 11.43 -7.38 -14.66
C ARG A 46 10.74 -8.71 -14.35
N LEU A 47 10.02 -9.28 -15.30
CA LEU A 47 9.44 -10.61 -15.16
C LEU A 47 10.54 -11.66 -15.06
N HIS A 48 11.51 -11.65 -15.97
CA HIS A 48 12.64 -12.57 -15.93
C HIS A 48 13.44 -12.41 -14.63
N GLN A 49 13.78 -11.18 -14.24
CA GLN A 49 14.48 -10.91 -12.98
C GLN A 49 13.74 -11.47 -11.76
N ARG A 50 12.43 -11.24 -11.65
CA ARG A 50 11.65 -11.76 -10.52
C ARG A 50 11.59 -13.29 -10.49
N LEU A 51 11.55 -13.94 -11.65
CA LEU A 51 11.64 -15.40 -11.72
C LEU A 51 13.01 -15.90 -11.23
N VAL A 52 14.10 -15.27 -11.66
CA VAL A 52 15.46 -15.64 -11.24
C VAL A 52 15.69 -15.39 -9.75
N GLU A 53 15.30 -14.21 -9.25
CA GLU A 53 15.59 -13.80 -7.88
C GLU A 53 14.66 -14.45 -6.85
N ARG A 54 13.40 -14.69 -7.21
CA ARG A 54 12.33 -15.02 -6.24
C ARG A 54 11.45 -16.20 -6.65
N GLY A 55 11.57 -16.72 -7.87
CA GLY A 55 10.71 -17.79 -8.36
C GLY A 55 9.24 -17.38 -8.58
N SER A 56 8.94 -16.08 -8.67
CA SER A 56 7.55 -15.58 -8.79
C SER A 56 7.38 -14.62 -9.96
N VAL A 57 6.23 -14.70 -10.65
CA VAL A 57 5.84 -13.77 -11.72
C VAL A 57 5.12 -12.53 -11.21
N HIS A 58 4.69 -12.53 -9.95
CA HIS A 58 3.98 -11.41 -9.35
C HIS A 58 4.94 -10.45 -8.66
N LYS A 59 4.52 -9.18 -8.57
CA LYS A 59 5.23 -8.25 -7.70
C LYS A 59 4.76 -8.59 -6.29
N GLU A 60 5.69 -8.71 -5.36
CA GLU A 60 5.30 -8.62 -3.96
C GLU A 60 4.57 -7.31 -3.75
N ARG A 61 3.40 -7.40 -3.13
CA ARG A 61 2.85 -6.23 -2.46
C ARG A 61 3.79 -6.03 -1.28
N SER A 62 4.42 -4.87 -1.16
CA SER A 62 5.07 -4.57 0.12
C SER A 62 3.95 -4.54 1.16
N GLU A 63 3.85 -5.58 1.97
CA GLU A 63 3.04 -5.54 3.20
C GLU A 63 3.64 -4.53 4.19
N VAL A 64 4.90 -4.15 3.95
CA VAL A 64 5.52 -2.96 4.50
C VAL A 64 4.73 -1.75 3.97
N GLY A 65 3.68 -1.38 4.71
CA GLY A 65 3.16 -0.03 4.72
C GLY A 65 4.25 0.96 5.10
N ALA A 66 3.91 2.24 5.24
CA ALA A 66 4.85 3.25 5.72
C ALA A 66 5.68 2.71 6.91
N ALA A 67 6.97 3.04 6.97
CA ALA A 67 7.85 2.60 8.04
C ALA A 67 7.15 2.73 9.41
N PRO A 68 7.28 1.74 10.31
CA PRO A 68 6.62 1.78 11.60
C PRO A 68 6.90 3.13 12.26
N LEU A 69 5.86 3.79 12.77
CA LEU A 69 6.05 4.96 13.63
C LEU A 69 6.95 4.53 14.80
N ASP A 70 7.87 5.40 15.22
CA ASP A 70 8.65 5.19 16.42
C ASP A 70 7.71 4.83 17.58
N LEU A 71 8.00 3.71 18.26
CA LEU A 71 7.19 3.19 19.36
C LEU A 71 7.03 4.24 20.47
N TYR A 72 8.07 5.04 20.73
CA TYR A 72 8.01 6.12 21.72
C TYR A 72 6.98 7.19 21.35
N VAL A 73 6.87 7.50 20.06
CA VAL A 73 5.91 8.48 19.55
C VAL A 73 4.50 7.89 19.53
N GLU A 74 4.36 6.60 19.21
CA GLU A 74 3.07 5.90 19.31
C GLU A 74 2.56 5.88 20.76
N GLU A 75 3.41 5.54 21.72
CA GLU A 75 3.09 5.50 23.15
C GLU A 75 2.70 6.88 23.67
N GLN A 76 3.44 7.94 23.28
CA GLN A 76 3.08 9.32 23.62
C GLN A 76 1.69 9.76 23.13
N ILE A 77 1.23 9.25 21.98
CA ILE A 77 -0.13 9.51 21.49
C ILE A 77 -1.14 8.74 22.35
N VAL A 78 -0.85 7.47 22.66
CA VAL A 78 -1.73 6.61 23.45
C VAL A 78 -1.91 7.14 24.88
N ASP A 79 -0.83 7.57 25.54
CA ASP A 79 -0.89 8.05 26.92
C ASP A 79 -1.66 9.35 27.04
N ARG A 80 -1.46 10.30 26.11
CA ARG A 80 -2.26 11.54 26.08
C ARG A 80 -3.75 11.29 25.90
N VAL A 81 -4.12 10.29 25.10
CA VAL A 81 -5.53 9.90 24.90
C VAL A 81 -6.10 9.23 26.16
N ARG A 82 -5.27 8.47 26.89
CA ARG A 82 -5.68 7.88 28.18
C ARG A 82 -5.86 8.93 29.27
N GLU A 83 -4.99 9.94 29.32
CA GLU A 83 -5.07 11.05 30.27
C GLU A 83 -6.25 11.98 29.97
N ASN A 84 -6.53 12.24 28.69
CA ASN A 84 -7.66 13.05 28.25
C ASN A 84 -8.35 12.44 27.03
N PRO A 85 -9.39 11.62 27.22
CA PRO A 85 -10.13 10.98 26.12
C PRO A 85 -10.82 11.98 25.17
N GLU A 86 -11.04 13.22 25.59
CA GLU A 86 -11.66 14.27 24.77
C GLU A 86 -10.64 15.00 23.86
N ILE A 87 -9.35 14.68 23.96
CA ILE A 87 -8.31 15.36 23.19
C ILE A 87 -8.53 15.17 21.68
N SER A 88 -8.53 16.28 20.95
CA SER A 88 -8.75 16.22 19.50
C SER A 88 -7.51 15.68 18.77
N GLY A 89 -7.71 14.93 17.69
CA GLY A 89 -6.60 14.48 16.84
C GLY A 89 -5.75 15.62 16.25
N ARG A 90 -6.32 16.82 16.10
CA ARG A 90 -5.56 18.03 15.70
C ARG A 90 -4.62 18.50 16.83
N GLN A 91 -5.09 18.45 18.07
CA GLN A 91 -4.28 18.81 19.23
C GLN A 91 -3.14 17.80 19.43
N LEU A 92 -3.43 16.50 19.36
CA LEU A 92 -2.41 15.44 19.40
C LEU A 92 -1.33 15.63 18.33
N SER A 93 -1.72 15.98 17.10
CA SER A 93 -0.78 16.25 16.02
C SER A 93 0.15 17.44 16.33
N ARG A 94 -0.36 18.52 16.93
CA ARG A 94 0.45 19.68 17.33
C ARG A 94 1.41 19.36 18.47
N GLU A 95 0.98 18.57 19.44
CA GLU A 95 1.79 18.26 20.64
C GLU A 95 2.84 17.19 20.38
N THR A 96 2.55 16.21 19.51
CA THR A 96 3.48 15.11 19.18
C THR A 96 4.38 15.42 17.98
N GLY A 97 4.08 16.48 17.22
CA GLY A 97 4.80 16.82 15.99
C GLY A 97 4.51 15.87 14.81
N VAL A 98 3.58 14.93 14.97
CA VAL A 98 3.23 13.93 13.96
C VAL A 98 2.06 14.42 13.10
N SER A 99 2.03 14.01 11.83
CA SER A 99 0.89 14.29 10.95
C SER A 99 -0.44 13.80 11.54
N LYS A 100 -1.52 14.55 11.30
CA LYS A 100 -2.88 14.19 11.71
C LYS A 100 -3.29 12.79 11.21
N SER A 101 -2.89 12.42 9.99
CA SER A 101 -3.20 11.10 9.42
C SER A 101 -2.56 9.96 10.21
N THR A 102 -1.31 10.14 10.65
CA THR A 102 -0.62 9.17 11.49
C THR A 102 -1.28 9.06 12.87
N VAL A 103 -1.65 10.18 13.49
CA VAL A 103 -2.40 10.18 14.75
C VAL A 103 -3.68 9.37 14.60
N LEU A 104 -4.49 9.62 13.56
CA LEU A 104 -5.71 8.86 13.31
C LEU A 104 -5.45 7.36 13.10
N ASN A 105 -4.37 6.99 12.40
CA ASN A 105 -3.98 5.60 12.23
C ASN A 105 -3.64 4.93 13.58
N VAL A 106 -2.91 5.63 14.46
CA VAL A 106 -2.58 5.14 15.81
C VAL A 106 -3.85 4.95 16.64
N LEU A 107 -4.78 5.92 16.60
CA LEU A 107 -6.05 5.82 17.29
C LEU A 107 -6.87 4.62 16.79
N HIS A 108 -6.99 4.43 15.47
CA HIS A 108 -7.69 3.29 14.89
C HIS A 108 -7.03 1.95 15.24
N LYS A 109 -5.69 1.86 15.13
CA LYS A 109 -4.91 0.65 15.47
C LYS A 109 -5.12 0.24 16.93
N ASN A 110 -5.17 1.21 17.83
CA ASN A 110 -5.36 1.00 19.26
C ASN A 110 -6.84 1.00 19.70
N LYS A 111 -7.79 1.01 18.74
CA LYS A 111 -9.24 1.01 18.98
C LYS A 111 -9.72 2.16 19.85
N PHE A 112 -9.01 3.28 19.85
CA PHE A 112 -9.52 4.53 20.38
C PHE A 112 -10.49 5.10 19.36
N TYR A 113 -11.78 4.94 19.63
CA TYR A 113 -12.85 5.61 18.91
C TYR A 113 -13.01 7.00 19.53
N PRO A 114 -12.62 8.09 18.85
CA PRO A 114 -12.86 9.44 19.37
C PRO A 114 -14.37 9.66 19.26
N TYR A 115 -15.12 9.25 20.28
CA TYR A 115 -16.55 9.51 20.35
C TYR A 115 -16.69 11.02 20.52
N HIS A 116 -17.27 11.67 19.50
CA HIS A 116 -17.69 13.06 19.62
C HIS A 116 -18.76 13.14 20.72
N PHE A 117 -18.33 13.53 21.92
CA PHE A 117 -19.25 13.84 23.01
C PHE A 117 -20.07 15.06 22.61
N THR A 118 -21.36 14.83 22.34
CA THR A 118 -22.31 15.92 22.05
C THR A 118 -22.95 16.30 23.37
N LYS A 119 -22.60 17.48 23.90
CA LYS A 119 -23.30 18.07 25.06
C LYS A 119 -24.73 18.38 24.62
N VAL A 120 -25.70 17.59 25.09
CA VAL A 120 -27.12 17.91 24.96
C VAL A 120 -27.54 18.76 26.17
N GLN A 121 -28.37 19.78 25.93
CA GLN A 121 -28.94 20.61 26.99
C GLN A 121 -29.89 19.74 27.83
N GLY A 122 -29.86 19.93 29.15
CA GLY A 122 -30.49 19.06 30.14
C GLY A 122 -31.96 18.77 29.83
N LEU A 123 -32.33 17.49 29.88
CA LEU A 123 -33.73 17.07 29.84
C LEU A 123 -34.35 17.40 31.20
N GLU A 124 -35.07 18.53 31.27
CA GLU A 124 -35.96 18.80 32.40
C GLU A 124 -37.08 17.74 32.39
N HIS A 125 -37.27 17.06 33.52
CA HIS A 125 -38.42 16.18 33.71
C HIS A 125 -39.66 17.06 33.89
N ASN A 126 -40.63 16.92 32.99
CA ASN A 126 -41.96 17.50 33.13
C ASN A 126 -42.71 16.91 34.33
#